data_AF-A0A9E2Y8S5-F1
#
_entry.id   AF-A0A9E2Y8S5-F1
#
_cell.length_a   1.000
_cell.length_b   1.000
_cell.length_c   1.000
_cell.angle_alpha   90.00
_cell.angle_beta   90.00
_cell.angle_gamma   90.00
#
_symmetry.space_group_name_H-M   'P 1'
#
loop_
_entity.id
_entity.type
_entity.pdbx_description
1 polymer ?
#
loop_
_entity_poly.entity_id
_entity_poly.type
_entity_poly.pdbx_seq_one_letter_code
_entity_poly.pdbx_strand_id
1 'polypeptide(L)'
;RLRKVAEGHYDAIVLAMAGLRRLGAGATHVVPFEIEQVVPAVGQGALAVETRADDEWLIGLLRAAVNDPESELCVTCERAALRAMRAGCSAPLGVHARFAAGTMIVEGCYVPEHGARLRARVERRVASLLEAEELGAELASRLTT
;
A
#
# COMPACT_ATOMS: atom_id res chain seq x y z
N ARG A 1 7.65 -7.97 19.15
CA ARG A 1 8.74 -7.79 18.16
C ARG A 1 9.83 -6.90 18.73
N LEU A 2 9.53 -5.64 19.09
CA LEU A 2 10.49 -4.70 19.70
C LEU A 2 11.25 -5.29 20.90
N ARG A 3 10.56 -5.93 21.84
CA ARG A 3 11.20 -6.60 22.99
C ARG A 3 12.28 -7.63 22.58
N LYS A 4 12.02 -8.44 21.54
CA LYS A 4 12.99 -9.44 21.06
C LYS A 4 14.28 -8.80 20.54
N VAL A 5 14.20 -7.61 19.93
CA VAL A 5 15.38 -6.85 19.51
C VAL A 5 16.12 -6.29 20.72
N ALA A 6 15.38 -5.71 21.67
CA ALA A 6 15.96 -5.19 22.92
C ALA A 6 16.66 -6.27 23.76
N GLU A 7 16.16 -7.50 23.71
CA GLU A 7 16.73 -8.70 24.37
C GLU A 7 17.84 -9.37 23.53
N GLY A 8 18.19 -8.84 22.35
CA GLY A 8 19.30 -9.34 21.53
C GLY A 8 18.99 -10.60 20.71
N HIS A 9 17.72 -10.97 20.50
CA HIS A 9 17.36 -12.10 19.64
C HIS A 9 17.55 -11.82 18.14
N TYR A 10 17.65 -10.54 17.74
CA TYR A 10 17.88 -10.10 16.36
C TYR A 10 18.72 -8.83 16.38
N ASP A 11 19.60 -8.65 15.40
CA ASP A 11 20.35 -7.40 15.21
C ASP A 11 19.43 -6.24 14.80
N ALA A 12 18.42 -6.53 13.97
CA ALA A 12 17.42 -5.57 13.51
C ALA A 12 16.12 -6.26 13.11
N ILE A 13 15.04 -5.47 12.99
CA ILE A 13 13.76 -5.91 12.43
C ILE A 13 13.22 -4.84 11.47
N VAL A 14 12.42 -5.28 10.49
CA VAL A 14 11.66 -4.39 9.60
C VAL A 14 10.22 -4.30 10.08
N LEU A 15 9.72 -3.07 10.22
CA LEU A 15 8.35 -2.78 10.65
C LEU A 15 7.76 -1.64 9.83
N ALA A 16 6.43 -1.64 9.68
CA ALA A 16 5.72 -0.51 9.10
C ALA A 16 5.79 0.70 10.05
N MET A 17 6.29 1.83 9.55
CA MET A 17 6.41 3.09 10.30
C MET A 17 5.07 3.55 10.89
N ALA A 18 3.97 3.38 10.14
CA ALA A 18 2.63 3.76 10.58
C ALA A 18 2.23 3.07 11.90
N GLY A 19 2.59 1.80 12.10
CA GLY A 19 2.32 1.06 13.32
C GLY A 19 3.12 1.59 14.51
N LEU A 20 4.41 1.89 14.30
CA LEU A 20 5.26 2.47 15.34
C LEU A 20 4.74 3.83 15.80
N ARG A 21 4.36 4.70 14.84
CA ARG A 21 3.81 6.04 15.13
C ARG A 21 2.51 5.96 15.92
N ARG A 22 1.56 5.10 15.52
CA ARG A 22 0.27 4.93 16.22
C ARG A 22 0.42 4.44 17.65
N LEU A 23 1.40 3.56 17.90
CA LEU A 23 1.67 3.03 19.23
C LEU A 23 2.42 4.01 20.14
N GLY A 24 2.92 5.14 19.61
CA GLY A 24 3.87 6.00 20.32
C GLY A 24 5.12 5.23 20.73
N ALA A 25 5.43 4.12 20.06
CA ALA A 25 6.52 3.24 20.43
C ALA A 25 7.83 3.89 20.00
N GLY A 26 8.47 4.59 20.94
CA GLY A 26 9.81 5.15 20.76
C GLY A 26 10.83 4.04 20.59
N ALA A 27 11.19 3.73 19.34
CA ALA A 27 12.40 2.98 19.06
C ALA A 27 13.56 3.99 18.98
N THR A 28 14.64 3.70 19.70
CA THR A 28 15.80 4.60 19.81
C THR A 28 16.56 4.77 18.49
N HIS A 29 16.46 3.78 17.59
CA HIS A 29 17.14 3.80 16.30
C HIS A 29 16.17 3.30 15.21
N VAL A 30 15.51 4.25 14.54
CA VAL A 30 14.61 3.97 13.42
C VAL A 30 15.21 4.58 12.16
N VAL A 31 15.44 3.74 11.15
CA VAL A 31 15.88 4.18 9.82
C VAL A 31 14.72 3.95 8.85
N PRO A 32 14.10 5.01 8.31
CA PRO A 32 13.07 4.85 7.28
C PRO A 32 13.69 4.34 5.98
N PHE A 33 12.93 3.53 5.25
CA PHE A 33 13.28 3.15 3.88
C PHE A 33 12.66 4.13 2.89
N GLU A 34 13.45 4.54 1.91
CA GLU A 34 12.94 5.20 0.71
C GLU A 34 12.22 4.20 -0.20
N ILE A 35 11.31 4.68 -1.05
CA ILE A 35 10.48 3.81 -1.92
C ILE A 35 11.33 3.04 -2.93
N GLU A 36 12.45 3.61 -3.35
CA GLU A 36 13.45 2.97 -4.21
C GLU A 36 14.12 1.78 -3.52
N GLN A 37 14.21 1.80 -2.19
CA GLN A 37 14.76 0.70 -1.38
C GLN A 37 13.71 -0.38 -1.14
N VAL A 38 12.53 0.01 -0.63
CA VAL A 38 11.44 -0.91 -0.27
C VAL A 38 10.10 -0.31 -0.70
N VAL A 39 9.45 -0.95 -1.67
CA VAL A 39 8.06 -0.60 -2.01
C VAL A 39 7.13 -1.17 -0.92
N PRO A 40 6.28 -0.34 -0.29
CA PRO A 40 5.33 -0.78 0.72
C PRO A 40 4.38 -1.91 0.26
N ALA A 41 3.88 -2.68 1.22
CA ALA A 41 2.74 -3.55 0.97
C ALA A 41 1.49 -2.73 0.60
N VAL A 42 0.61 -3.32 -0.21
CA VAL A 42 -0.66 -2.72 -0.65
C VAL A 42 -1.49 -2.24 0.55
N GLY A 43 -1.88 -0.97 0.54
CA GLY A 43 -2.66 -0.32 1.59
C GLY A 43 -1.89 -0.06 2.88
N GLN A 44 -0.56 -0.21 2.89
CA GLN A 44 0.22 -0.05 4.12
C GLN A 44 0.07 1.36 4.68
N GLY A 45 -0.46 1.44 5.91
CA GLY A 45 -0.65 2.70 6.62
C GLY A 45 -2.06 3.27 6.48
N ALA A 46 -2.88 2.80 5.54
CA ALA A 46 -4.30 3.12 5.50
C ALA A 46 -5.07 2.40 6.62
N LEU A 47 -6.20 2.99 7.03
CA LEU A 47 -7.22 2.33 7.85
C LEU A 47 -8.50 2.28 7.02
N ALA A 48 -9.18 1.14 7.06
CA ALA A 48 -10.46 0.95 6.41
C ALA A 48 -11.53 0.63 7.45
N VAL A 49 -12.75 1.12 7.22
CA VAL A 49 -13.93 0.76 8.00
C VAL A 49 -14.80 -0.13 7.10
N GLU A 50 -15.14 -1.31 7.59
CA GLU A 50 -16.01 -2.25 6.88
C GLU A 50 -17.43 -2.16 7.45
N THR A 51 -18.42 -2.14 6.58
CA THR A 51 -19.85 -2.12 6.93
C THR A 51 -20.57 -3.24 6.19
N ARG A 52 -21.84 -3.47 6.56
CA ARG A 52 -22.75 -4.18 5.65
C ARG A 52 -22.96 -3.35 4.38
N ALA A 53 -23.11 -4.03 3.26
CA ALA A 53 -23.23 -3.38 1.96
C ALA A 53 -24.60 -2.71 1.72
N ASP A 54 -25.63 -3.09 2.48
CA ASP A 54 -27.01 -2.60 2.35
C ASP A 54 -27.37 -1.48 3.35
N ASP A 55 -26.43 -1.07 4.20
CA ASP A 55 -26.63 -0.03 5.21
C ASP A 55 -26.21 1.35 4.69
N GLU A 56 -26.95 1.85 3.68
CA GLU A 56 -26.65 3.11 2.98
C GLU A 56 -26.54 4.32 3.92
N TRP A 57 -27.34 4.33 4.99
CA TRP A 57 -27.28 5.40 5.99
C TRP A 57 -25.93 5.41 6.72
N LEU A 58 -25.47 4.25 7.20
CA LEU A 58 -24.18 4.14 7.87
C LEU A 58 -23.01 4.42 6.91
N ILE A 59 -23.09 3.93 5.67
CA ILE A 59 -22.09 4.20 4.64
C ILE A 59 -21.96 5.70 4.40
N GLY A 60 -23.08 6.40 4.17
CA GLY A 60 -23.09 7.85 3.98
C GLY A 60 -22.49 8.61 5.16
N LEU A 61 -22.86 8.23 6.39
CA LEU A 61 -22.33 8.82 7.61
C LEU A 61 -20.81 8.66 7.73
N LEU A 62 -20.30 7.44 7.55
CA LEU A 62 -18.86 7.15 7.66
C LEU A 62 -18.06 7.84 6.55
N ARG A 63 -18.57 7.86 5.32
CA ARG A 63 -17.90 8.55 4.21
C ARG A 63 -17.75 10.04 4.50
N ALA A 64 -18.79 10.69 5.03
CA ALA A 64 -18.73 12.10 5.41
C ALA A 64 -17.81 12.36 6.60
N ALA A 65 -17.71 11.43 7.56
CA ALA A 65 -16.99 11.64 8.80
C ALA A 65 -15.48 11.34 8.73
N VAL A 66 -15.07 10.30 7.99
CA VAL A 66 -13.69 9.76 8.09
C VAL A 66 -13.04 9.38 6.76
N ASN A 67 -13.75 9.42 5.62
CA ASN A 67 -13.13 9.04 4.35
C ASN A 67 -12.20 10.15 3.85
N ASP A 68 -11.00 9.75 3.46
CA ASP A 68 -10.06 10.60 2.74
C ASP A 68 -10.09 10.22 1.25
N PRO A 69 -10.63 11.07 0.36
CA PRO A 69 -10.78 10.73 -1.06
C PRO A 69 -9.47 10.39 -1.76
N GLU A 70 -8.37 11.04 -1.37
CA GLU A 70 -7.06 10.79 -1.97
C GLU A 70 -6.53 9.41 -1.60
N SER A 71 -6.57 9.05 -0.31
CA SER A 71 -6.21 7.74 0.19
C SER A 71 -7.09 6.64 -0.40
N GLU A 72 -8.39 6.90 -0.57
CA GLU A 72 -9.32 5.94 -1.19
C GLU A 72 -8.92 5.63 -2.64
N LEU A 73 -8.61 6.66 -3.44
CA LEU A 73 -8.11 6.48 -4.80
C LEU A 73 -6.77 5.71 -4.82
N CYS A 74 -5.81 6.09 -3.98
CA CYS A 74 -4.50 5.43 -3.91
C CYS A 74 -4.63 3.95 -3.53
N VAL A 75 -5.36 3.64 -2.46
CA VAL A 75 -5.56 2.26 -1.98
C VAL A 75 -6.37 1.44 -2.98
N THR A 76 -7.33 2.05 -3.68
CA THR A 76 -8.07 1.39 -4.76
C THR A 76 -7.14 0.97 -5.90
N CYS A 77 -6.25 1.87 -6.33
CA CYS A 77 -5.23 1.56 -7.33
C CYS A 77 -4.30 0.42 -6.90
N GLU A 78 -3.75 0.50 -5.68
CA GLU A 78 -2.86 -0.52 -5.13
C GLU A 78 -3.54 -1.90 -5.04
N ARG A 79 -4.81 -1.94 -4.61
CA ARG A 79 -5.61 -3.17 -4.51
C ARG A 79 -5.97 -3.74 -5.88
N ALA A 80 -6.21 -2.90 -6.88
CA ALA A 80 -6.45 -3.36 -8.24
C ALA A 80 -5.21 -4.05 -8.83
N ALA A 81 -4.01 -3.50 -8.59
CA ALA A 81 -2.76 -4.15 -8.97
C ALA A 81 -2.59 -5.53 -8.29
N LEU A 82 -2.85 -5.62 -6.98
CA LEU A 82 -2.81 -6.89 -6.23
C LEU A 82 -3.77 -7.94 -6.81
N ARG A 83 -5.02 -7.54 -7.08
CA ARG A 83 -6.05 -8.42 -7.67
C ARG A 83 -5.65 -8.90 -9.06
N ALA A 84 -5.13 -8.01 -9.91
CA ALA A 84 -4.71 -8.32 -11.27
C ALA A 84 -3.51 -9.29 -11.31
N MET A 85 -2.57 -9.16 -10.37
CA MET A 85 -1.46 -10.10 -10.19
C MET A 85 -1.90 -11.49 -9.70
N ARG A 86 -3.18 -11.66 -9.30
CA ARG A 86 -3.71 -12.85 -8.61
C ARG A 86 -2.87 -13.24 -7.39
N ALA A 87 -2.22 -12.24 -6.81
CA ALA A 87 -1.31 -12.39 -5.70
C ALA A 87 -2.14 -12.49 -4.40
N GLY A 88 -1.90 -13.54 -3.61
CA GLY A 88 -2.43 -13.62 -2.25
C GLY A 88 -1.72 -12.63 -1.31
N CYS A 89 -2.19 -12.52 -0.06
CA CYS A 89 -1.58 -11.62 0.94
C CYS A 89 -0.11 -11.94 1.26
N SER A 90 0.37 -13.14 0.94
CA SER A 90 1.75 -13.59 1.10
C SER A 90 2.60 -13.43 -0.16
N ALA A 91 2.02 -12.90 -1.25
CA ALA A 91 2.79 -12.66 -2.46
C ALA A 91 3.87 -11.59 -2.18
N PRO A 92 5.10 -11.79 -2.68
CA PRO A 92 6.19 -10.82 -2.57
C PRO A 92 5.99 -9.64 -3.54
N LEU A 93 4.88 -8.91 -3.32
CA LEU A 93 4.43 -7.77 -4.10
C LEU A 93 4.33 -6.53 -3.19
N GLY A 94 5.03 -5.47 -3.58
CA GLY A 94 4.82 -4.12 -3.06
C GLY A 94 4.18 -3.24 -4.13
N VAL A 95 3.19 -2.44 -3.74
CA VAL A 95 2.57 -1.42 -4.60
C VAL A 95 2.29 -0.20 -3.75
N HIS A 96 2.72 0.97 -4.24
CA HIS A 96 2.47 2.23 -3.57
C HIS A 96 2.02 3.30 -4.56
N ALA A 97 0.82 3.83 -4.34
CA ALA A 97 0.25 4.95 -5.07
C ALA A 97 0.29 6.22 -4.23
N ARG A 98 0.60 7.35 -4.86
CA ARG A 98 0.55 8.69 -4.24
C ARG A 98 0.24 9.75 -5.26
N PHE A 99 -0.35 10.87 -4.85
CA PHE A 99 -0.47 12.04 -5.72
C PHE A 99 0.76 12.94 -5.64
N ALA A 100 1.11 13.53 -6.79
CA ALA A 100 2.06 14.62 -6.90
C ALA A 100 1.58 15.56 -8.01
N ALA A 101 1.37 16.84 -7.67
CA ALA A 101 0.92 17.88 -8.60
C ALA A 101 -0.33 17.49 -9.45
N GLY A 102 -1.28 16.77 -8.86
CA GLY A 102 -2.51 16.33 -9.52
C GLY A 102 -2.39 15.09 -10.41
N THR A 103 -1.23 14.42 -10.36
CA THR A 103 -0.99 13.14 -11.05
C THR A 103 -0.78 12.05 -9.99
N MET A 104 -1.48 10.93 -10.13
CA MET A 104 -1.19 9.73 -9.35
C MET A 104 0.05 9.05 -9.94
N ILE A 105 1.05 8.81 -9.09
CA ILE A 105 2.26 8.05 -9.39
C ILE A 105 2.15 6.73 -8.63
N VAL A 106 2.36 5.62 -9.34
CA VAL A 106 2.27 4.29 -8.77
C VAL A 106 3.57 3.54 -9.02
N GLU A 107 4.18 3.05 -7.95
CA GLU A 107 5.40 2.26 -7.96
C GLU A 107 5.09 0.83 -7.53
N GLY A 108 5.61 -0.13 -8.28
CA GLY A 108 5.40 -1.54 -8.05
C GLY A 108 6.70 -2.33 -8.04
N CYS A 109 6.77 -3.34 -7.18
CA CYS A 109 7.88 -4.27 -7.12
C CYS A 109 7.34 -5.68 -6.87
N TYR A 110 7.71 -6.63 -7.72
CA TYR A 110 7.34 -8.03 -7.60
C TYR A 110 8.58 -8.93 -7.65
N VAL A 111 8.64 -9.93 -6.77
CA VAL A 111 9.74 -10.90 -6.75
C VAL A 111 9.19 -12.29 -7.01
N PRO A 112 9.28 -12.85 -8.22
CA PRO A 112 8.78 -14.20 -8.48
C PRO A 112 9.54 -15.25 -7.64
N GLU A 113 8.93 -16.41 -7.38
CA GLU A 113 9.62 -17.53 -6.70
C GLU A 113 10.90 -17.95 -7.42
N HIS A 114 10.88 -17.87 -8.75
CA HIS A 114 12.01 -18.09 -9.63
C HIS A 114 12.10 -16.94 -10.63
N GLY A 115 13.23 -16.25 -10.65
CA GLY A 115 13.48 -15.15 -11.58
C GLY A 115 14.05 -13.91 -10.91
N ALA A 116 14.24 -12.86 -11.72
CA ALA A 116 14.71 -11.58 -11.24
C ALA A 116 13.56 -10.76 -10.62
N ARG A 117 13.90 -9.89 -9.68
CA ARG A 117 12.99 -8.87 -9.16
C ARG A 117 12.55 -7.93 -10.29
N LEU A 118 11.24 -7.75 -10.43
CA LEU A 118 10.61 -6.86 -11.39
C LEU A 118 10.20 -5.57 -10.69
N ARG A 119 10.40 -4.43 -11.36
CA ARG A 119 9.95 -3.11 -10.92
C ARG A 119 9.27 -2.39 -12.06
N ALA A 120 8.17 -1.72 -11.76
CA ALA A 120 7.44 -0.91 -12.72
C ALA A 120 6.98 0.39 -12.07
N ARG A 121 6.81 1.42 -12.91
CA ARG A 121 6.25 2.71 -12.53
C ARG A 121 5.25 3.14 -13.60
N VAL A 122 4.07 3.57 -13.16
CA VAL A 122 3.04 4.17 -14.01
C VAL A 122 2.58 5.48 -13.38
N GLU A 123 2.09 6.40 -14.20
CA GLU A 123 1.55 7.66 -13.71
C GLU A 123 0.44 8.16 -14.62
N ARG A 124 -0.61 8.73 -14.04
CA ARG A 124 -1.75 9.28 -14.77
C ARG A 124 -2.51 10.28 -13.90
N ARG A 125 -3.20 11.23 -14.52
CA ARG A 125 -4.26 11.98 -13.82
C ARG A 125 -5.41 11.02 -13.51
N VAL A 126 -5.83 10.98 -12.25
CA VAL A 126 -6.90 10.12 -11.76
C VAL A 126 -7.86 10.98 -10.96
N ALA A 127 -9.15 10.88 -11.28
CA ALA A 127 -10.24 11.60 -10.64
C ALA A 127 -11.40 10.67 -10.24
N SER A 128 -11.33 9.38 -10.56
CA SER A 128 -12.36 8.40 -10.21
C SER A 128 -11.79 7.06 -9.75
N LEU A 129 -12.61 6.27 -9.06
CA LEU A 129 -12.25 4.91 -8.63
C LEU A 129 -11.95 4.01 -9.83
N LEU A 130 -12.71 4.13 -10.92
CA LEU A 130 -12.49 3.36 -12.14
C LEU A 130 -11.11 3.63 -12.74
N GLU A 131 -10.73 4.91 -12.87
CA GLU A 131 -9.40 5.28 -13.38
C GLU A 131 -8.26 4.80 -12.46
N ALA A 132 -8.48 4.80 -11.14
CA ALA A 132 -7.54 4.24 -10.18
C ALA A 132 -7.38 2.72 -10.37
N GLU A 133 -8.48 1.99 -10.54
CA GLU A 133 -8.47 0.55 -10.80
C GLU A 133 -7.76 0.20 -12.11
N GLU A 134 -8.04 0.94 -13.18
CA GLU A 134 -7.38 0.78 -14.49
C GLU A 134 -5.87 1.00 -14.40
N LEU A 135 -5.43 2.06 -13.69
CA LEU A 135 -4.00 2.33 -13.51
C LEU A 135 -3.31 1.24 -12.70
N GLY A 136 -4.00 0.67 -11.70
CA GLY A 136 -3.48 -0.45 -10.93
C GLY A 136 -3.34 -1.73 -11.76
N ALA A 137 -4.33 -2.02 -12.61
CA ALA A 137 -4.25 -3.14 -13.55
C ALA A 137 -3.13 -2.94 -14.59
N GLU A 138 -2.91 -1.70 -15.05
CA GLU A 138 -1.78 -1.35 -15.92
C GLU A 138 -0.43 -1.61 -15.24
N LEU A 139 -0.27 -1.25 -13.97
CA LEU A 139 0.95 -1.57 -13.23
C LEU A 139 1.20 -3.07 -13.18
N ALA A 140 0.16 -3.86 -12.89
CA ALA A 140 0.27 -5.32 -12.80
C ALA A 140 0.74 -5.94 -14.13
N SER A 141 0.24 -5.48 -15.28
CA SER A 141 0.70 -6.01 -16.58
C SER A 141 2.20 -5.76 -16.80
N ARG A 142 2.72 -4.60 -16.37
CA ARG A 142 4.16 -4.27 -16.41
C ARG A 142 5.01 -5.07 -15.42
N LEU A 143 4.41 -5.66 -14.39
CA LEU A 143 5.09 -6.53 -13.41
C LEU A 143 5.03 -8.01 -13.77
N THR A 144 4.45 -8.36 -14.92
CA THR A 144 4.31 -9.75 -15.41
C THR A 144 4.95 -9.98 -16.78
N THR A 145 5.43 -8.91 -17.42
CA THR A 145 6.17 -8.93 -18.69
C THR A 145 7.65 -8.79 -18.42
#